data_AF-A0A353NE37-F1
#
_entry.id   AF-A0A353NE37-F1
#
_cell.length_a   1.000
_cell.length_b   1.000
_cell.length_c   1.000
_cell.angle_alpha   90.00
_cell.angle_beta   90.00
_cell.angle_gamma   90.00
#
_symmetry.space_group_name_H-M   'P 1'
#
loop_
_entity.id
_entity.type
_entity.pdbx_description
1 polymer ?
#
loop_
_entity_poly.entity_id
_entity_poly.type
_entity_poly.pdbx_seq_one_letter_code
_entity_poly.pdbx_strand_id
1 'polypeptide(L)'
;GPPPVSVRGFGSIIFQSVMRPELDPAVPSALTTKNYFLISKNFCNLSVRLGYHYAMIEAFLSDLRTESYVTFRFKGGAADLQRKAVRARLLADILKRYDFRIELRSDALLARVKKGSVEYLEQRLQILGYLTLHARQLDMVMSQPGAVELYREKFLREIEEMLGKIESTCEEVDDEEEQENPVG
;
A
#
# COMPACT_ATOMS: atom_id res chain seq x y z
N GLY A 1 23.68 9.59 21.69
CA GLY A 1 24.07 9.43 20.27
C GLY A 1 23.90 7.98 19.88
N PRO A 2 23.65 7.64 18.60
CA PRO A 2 23.52 6.25 18.19
C PRO A 2 24.83 5.50 18.51
N PRO A 3 24.76 4.22 18.92
CA PRO A 3 25.95 3.45 19.26
C PRO A 3 26.86 3.29 18.03
N PRO A 4 28.18 3.23 18.23
CA PRO A 4 29.14 3.14 17.12
C PRO A 4 28.91 1.84 16.34
N VAL A 5 28.64 2.00 15.04
CA VAL A 5 28.48 0.88 14.11
C VAL A 5 29.83 0.18 13.92
N SER A 6 29.90 -1.08 14.33
CA SER A 6 31.09 -1.92 14.15
C SER A 6 31.26 -2.28 12.67
N VAL A 7 32.41 -1.91 12.09
CA VAL A 7 32.86 -2.29 10.73
C VAL A 7 32.81 -3.81 10.49
N ARG A 8 32.88 -4.62 11.55
CA ARG A 8 32.77 -6.09 11.48
C ARG A 8 31.34 -6.57 11.20
N GLY A 9 30.33 -5.78 11.59
CA GLY A 9 28.91 -6.09 11.36
C GLY A 9 28.41 -5.68 9.96
N PHE A 10 28.95 -4.61 9.38
CA PHE A 10 28.63 -4.22 7.99
C PHE A 10 29.28 -5.17 6.98
N GLY A 11 30.50 -5.63 7.25
CA GLY A 11 31.20 -6.57 6.37
C GLY A 11 30.52 -7.94 6.26
N SER A 12 29.89 -8.44 7.32
CA SER A 12 29.19 -9.74 7.29
C SER A 12 27.90 -9.70 6.47
N ILE A 13 27.19 -8.56 6.48
CA ILE A 13 25.98 -8.36 5.66
C ILE A 13 26.34 -8.31 4.17
N ILE A 14 27.42 -7.61 3.80
CA ILE A 14 27.89 -7.57 2.40
C ILE A 14 28.42 -8.95 1.99
N PHE A 15 29.22 -9.63 2.81
CA PHE A 15 29.75 -10.96 2.50
C PHE A 15 28.66 -12.04 2.36
N GLN A 16 27.63 -12.01 3.21
CA GLN A 16 26.45 -12.86 3.06
C GLN A 16 25.66 -12.56 1.78
N SER A 17 25.69 -11.33 1.29
CA SER A 17 25.03 -10.92 0.04
C SER A 17 25.76 -11.44 -1.21
N VAL A 18 27.08 -11.59 -1.17
CA VAL A 18 27.87 -12.17 -2.28
C VAL A 18 27.78 -13.70 -2.32
N MET A 19 27.62 -14.35 -1.16
CA MET A 19 27.52 -15.81 -1.06
C MET A 19 26.11 -16.38 -1.26
N ARG A 20 25.08 -15.52 -1.40
CA ARG A 20 23.71 -15.91 -1.71
C ARG A 20 23.27 -15.28 -3.02
N PRO A 21 23.41 -15.98 -4.16
CA PRO A 21 22.92 -15.52 -5.47
C PRO A 21 21.42 -15.16 -5.47
N GLU A 22 20.67 -15.64 -4.48
CA GLU A 22 19.28 -15.30 -4.18
C GLU A 22 19.05 -13.85 -3.72
N LEU A 23 20.11 -13.09 -3.48
CA LEU A 23 20.05 -11.68 -3.10
C LEU A 23 20.50 -10.74 -4.23
N ASP A 24 20.84 -11.29 -5.40
CA ASP A 24 21.10 -10.49 -6.59
C ASP A 24 19.78 -9.89 -7.12
N PRO A 25 19.60 -8.55 -7.10
CA PRO A 25 18.38 -7.91 -7.59
C PRO A 25 18.15 -8.10 -9.11
N ALA A 26 19.16 -8.54 -9.86
CA ALA A 26 19.05 -8.88 -11.28
C ALA A 26 18.58 -10.32 -11.54
N VAL A 27 18.59 -11.19 -10.52
CA VAL A 27 18.16 -12.60 -10.62
C VAL A 27 16.83 -12.79 -9.89
N PRO A 28 15.80 -13.40 -10.51
CA PRO A 28 14.56 -13.73 -9.82
C PRO A 28 14.86 -14.73 -8.69
N SER A 29 14.88 -14.27 -7.44
CA SER A 29 15.09 -15.14 -6.28
C SER A 29 13.79 -15.63 -5.65
N ALA A 30 13.88 -16.65 -4.80
CA ALA A 30 12.76 -17.13 -3.97
C ALA A 30 12.19 -16.04 -3.04
N LEU A 31 12.95 -14.97 -2.76
CA LEU A 31 12.48 -13.79 -2.02
C LEU A 31 11.73 -12.80 -2.92
N THR A 32 12.11 -12.67 -4.21
CA THR A 32 11.40 -11.84 -5.20
C THR A 32 10.01 -12.38 -5.58
N THR A 33 9.69 -13.61 -5.15
CA THR A 33 8.44 -14.33 -5.44
C THR A 33 7.51 -14.48 -4.24
N LYS A 34 7.93 -14.05 -3.04
CA LYS A 34 7.13 -14.17 -1.82
C LYS A 34 6.48 -12.84 -1.45
N ASN A 35 5.27 -12.95 -0.92
CA ASN A 35 4.59 -11.86 -0.23
C ASN A 35 5.23 -11.73 1.16
N TYR A 36 5.52 -10.52 1.60
CA TYR A 36 6.03 -10.27 2.95
C TYR A 36 5.41 -9.00 3.52
N PHE A 37 5.31 -8.96 4.83
CA PHE A 37 4.93 -7.77 5.58
C PHE A 37 5.86 -7.59 6.77
N LEU A 38 6.15 -6.34 7.10
CA LEU A 38 6.86 -5.92 8.30
C LEU A 38 6.01 -4.85 8.96
N ILE A 39 5.52 -5.15 10.16
CA ILE A 39 4.66 -4.25 10.93
C ILE A 39 5.31 -4.01 12.29
N SER A 40 5.38 -2.75 12.69
CA SER A 40 5.71 -2.29 14.04
C SER A 40 4.64 -1.30 14.49
N LYS A 41 4.77 -0.75 15.70
CA LYS A 41 3.81 0.21 16.26
C LYS A 41 3.45 1.35 15.28
N ASN A 42 4.47 1.92 14.62
CA ASN A 42 4.32 3.11 13.80
C ASN A 42 4.66 2.87 12.33
N PHE A 43 5.12 1.66 11.96
CA PHE A 43 5.63 1.38 10.62
C PHE A 43 4.96 0.16 10.02
N CYS A 44 4.59 0.25 8.75
CA CYS A 44 4.10 -0.86 7.96
C CYS A 44 4.83 -0.89 6.61
N ASN A 45 5.34 -2.04 6.22
CA ASN A 45 5.77 -2.31 4.85
C ASN A 45 5.14 -3.63 4.41
N LEU A 46 4.24 -3.58 3.44
CA LEU A 46 3.63 -4.72 2.79
C LEU A 46 4.13 -4.78 1.36
N SER A 47 4.64 -5.93 0.95
CA SER A 47 5.08 -6.21 -0.41
C SER A 47 4.37 -7.47 -0.88
N VAL A 48 3.57 -7.35 -1.93
CA VAL A 48 2.69 -8.41 -2.39
C VAL A 48 2.74 -8.55 -3.92
N ARG A 49 2.83 -9.81 -4.37
CA ARG A 49 2.68 -10.22 -5.75
C ARG A 49 1.32 -10.89 -5.92
N LEU A 50 0.49 -10.31 -6.79
CA LEU A 50 -0.89 -10.74 -7.03
C LEU A 50 -1.01 -11.13 -8.51
N GLY A 51 -0.78 -12.41 -8.79
CA GLY A 51 -0.69 -12.92 -10.15
C GLY A 51 0.47 -12.27 -10.89
N TYR A 52 0.18 -11.46 -11.90
CA TYR A 52 1.20 -10.76 -12.66
C TYR A 52 1.59 -9.42 -12.05
N HIS A 53 0.84 -8.84 -11.12
CA HIS A 53 1.19 -7.51 -10.59
C HIS A 53 2.00 -7.57 -9.33
N TYR A 54 2.74 -6.50 -9.13
CA TYR A 54 3.43 -6.22 -7.89
C TYR A 54 2.86 -4.96 -7.27
N ALA A 55 2.55 -5.03 -5.97
CA ALA A 55 2.13 -3.90 -5.16
C ALA A 55 2.98 -3.84 -3.89
N MET A 56 3.37 -2.64 -3.48
CA MET A 56 4.03 -2.38 -2.21
C MET A 56 3.37 -1.19 -1.54
N ILE A 57 2.96 -1.37 -0.28
CA ILE A 57 2.50 -0.33 0.62
C ILE A 57 3.58 -0.12 1.66
N GLU A 58 3.92 1.13 1.93
CA GLU A 58 4.84 1.52 2.99
C GLU A 58 4.27 2.72 3.72
N ALA A 59 4.23 2.68 5.04
CA ALA A 59 3.73 3.77 5.85
C ALA A 59 4.51 3.92 7.14
N PHE A 60 4.64 5.18 7.56
CA PHE A 60 5.09 5.55 8.89
C PHE A 60 4.09 6.55 9.45
N LEU A 61 3.49 6.23 10.59
CA LEU A 61 2.52 7.07 11.29
C LEU A 61 3.15 7.53 12.61
N SER A 62 3.30 8.84 12.76
CA SER A 62 3.89 9.51 13.92
C SER A 62 2.90 10.55 14.45
N ASP A 63 2.96 10.85 15.74
CA ASP A 63 2.24 11.96 16.37
C ASP A 63 2.64 13.29 15.73
N LEU A 64 3.90 13.39 15.30
CA LEU A 64 4.38 14.53 14.52
C LEU A 64 4.03 14.33 13.04
N ARG A 65 2.94 14.98 12.61
CA ARG A 65 2.44 14.93 11.22
C ARG A 65 3.54 15.05 10.17
N THR A 66 4.52 15.94 10.35
CA THR A 66 5.58 16.18 9.35
C THR A 66 6.43 14.96 9.01
N GLU A 67 6.49 13.97 9.90
CA GLU A 67 7.20 12.72 9.70
C GLU A 67 6.33 11.66 9.03
N SER A 68 5.01 11.77 9.16
CA SER A 68 4.06 10.75 8.73
C SER A 68 3.92 10.70 7.22
N TYR A 69 3.90 9.49 6.67
CA TYR A 69 3.73 9.26 5.24
C TYR A 69 3.08 7.91 4.93
N VAL A 70 2.47 7.85 3.75
CA VAL A 70 2.01 6.62 3.10
C VAL A 70 2.51 6.64 1.65
N THR A 71 3.14 5.56 1.22
CA THR A 71 3.62 5.36 -0.14
C THR A 71 3.06 4.06 -0.68
N PHE A 72 2.52 4.13 -1.90
CA PHE A 72 2.08 2.98 -2.67
C PHE A 72 2.88 2.90 -3.97
N ARG A 73 3.40 1.71 -4.25
CA ARG A 73 4.07 1.37 -5.50
C ARG A 73 3.30 0.25 -6.16
N PHE A 74 2.95 0.41 -7.43
CA PHE A 74 2.30 -0.61 -8.23
C PHE A 74 3.00 -0.74 -9.57
N LYS A 75 3.21 -1.99 -10.02
CA LYS A 75 3.72 -2.28 -11.35
C LYS A 75 2.95 -3.44 -11.97
N GLY A 76 2.38 -3.20 -13.15
CA GLY A 76 1.69 -4.23 -13.92
C GLY A 76 2.67 -5.24 -14.54
N GLY A 77 2.50 -6.55 -14.35
CA GLY A 77 3.39 -7.57 -14.97
C GLY A 77 2.95 -8.03 -16.35
N ALA A 78 3.10 -9.34 -16.65
CA ALA A 78 3.22 -9.93 -18.00
C ALA A 78 2.02 -9.83 -18.99
N ALA A 79 1.05 -8.93 -18.78
CA ALA A 79 0.04 -8.62 -19.79
C ALA A 79 0.60 -7.74 -20.91
N ASP A 80 -0.12 -7.60 -22.03
CA ASP A 80 0.23 -6.65 -23.09
C ASP A 80 0.37 -5.21 -22.53
N LEU A 81 1.40 -4.48 -22.98
CA LEU A 81 1.83 -3.16 -22.48
C LEU A 81 0.66 -2.17 -22.38
N GLN A 82 -0.23 -2.18 -23.37
CA GLN A 82 -1.42 -1.33 -23.38
C GLN A 82 -2.34 -1.64 -22.20
N ARG A 83 -2.58 -2.91 -21.90
CA ARG A 83 -3.44 -3.34 -20.77
C ARG A 83 -2.82 -2.99 -19.42
N LYS A 84 -1.49 -3.08 -19.29
CA LYS A 84 -0.79 -2.68 -18.06
C LYS A 84 -0.97 -1.20 -17.74
N ALA A 85 -0.85 -0.35 -18.77
CA ALA A 85 -0.99 1.09 -18.63
C ALA A 85 -2.42 1.51 -18.26
N VAL A 86 -3.45 0.77 -18.70
CA VAL A 86 -4.84 1.06 -18.30
C VAL A 86 -5.05 0.82 -16.81
N ARG A 87 -4.55 -0.29 -16.23
CA ARG A 87 -4.66 -0.54 -14.77
C ARG A 87 -3.99 0.54 -13.94
N ALA A 88 -2.76 0.87 -14.29
CA ALA A 88 -2.00 1.88 -13.56
C ALA A 88 -2.68 3.26 -13.65
N ARG A 89 -3.31 3.60 -14.78
CA ARG A 89 -4.13 4.81 -14.94
C ARG A 89 -5.40 4.78 -14.09
N LEU A 90 -6.14 3.68 -14.08
CA LEU A 90 -7.34 3.53 -13.26
C LEU A 90 -7.04 3.74 -11.77
N LEU A 91 -6.01 3.05 -11.25
CA LEU A 91 -5.58 3.20 -9.87
C LEU A 91 -5.09 4.63 -9.58
N ALA A 92 -4.30 5.22 -10.50
CA ALA A 92 -3.84 6.60 -10.37
C ALA A 92 -5.01 7.58 -10.19
N ASP A 93 -6.03 7.47 -11.03
CA ASP A 93 -7.16 8.37 -11.01
C ASP A 93 -8.04 8.21 -9.76
N ILE A 94 -8.24 6.98 -9.28
CA ILE A 94 -8.92 6.73 -8.00
C ILE A 94 -8.12 7.37 -6.86
N LEU A 95 -6.81 7.12 -6.80
CA LEU A 95 -5.95 7.60 -5.72
C LEU A 95 -5.81 9.14 -5.71
N LYS A 96 -5.89 9.82 -6.87
CA LYS A 96 -5.93 11.29 -6.91
C LYS A 96 -7.10 11.87 -6.11
N ARG A 97 -8.25 11.18 -6.06
CA ARG A 97 -9.43 11.62 -5.30
C ARG A 97 -9.20 11.61 -3.79
N TYR A 98 -8.22 10.85 -3.32
CA TYR A 98 -7.85 10.73 -1.90
C TYR A 98 -6.49 11.39 -1.61
N ASP A 99 -6.17 12.44 -2.37
CA ASP A 99 -5.03 13.36 -2.20
C ASP A 99 -3.65 12.73 -2.37
N PHE A 100 -3.56 11.56 -3.00
CA PHE A 100 -2.28 10.99 -3.36
C PHE A 100 -1.64 11.82 -4.48
N ARG A 101 -0.38 12.22 -4.26
CA ARG A 101 0.48 12.71 -5.34
C ARG A 101 0.92 11.52 -6.19
N ILE A 102 0.62 11.61 -7.49
CA ILE A 102 0.83 10.50 -8.43
C ILE A 102 2.02 10.77 -9.35
N GLU A 103 2.90 9.79 -9.46
CA GLU A 103 3.87 9.64 -10.53
C GLU A 103 3.53 8.37 -11.32
N LEU A 104 3.23 8.52 -12.61
CA LEU A 104 2.88 7.42 -13.50
C LEU A 104 3.88 7.34 -14.65
N ARG A 105 4.48 6.17 -14.87
CA ARG A 105 5.42 5.89 -15.96
C ARG A 105 5.07 4.57 -16.64
N SER A 106 4.37 4.64 -17.78
CA SER A 106 3.84 3.47 -18.50
C SER A 106 2.95 2.59 -17.61
N ASP A 107 3.48 1.48 -17.08
CA ASP A 107 2.78 0.53 -16.21
C ASP A 107 3.14 0.65 -14.73
N ALA A 108 4.06 1.56 -14.39
CA ALA A 108 4.53 1.80 -13.04
C ALA A 108 3.82 3.02 -12.45
N LEU A 109 3.18 2.82 -11.30
CA LEU A 109 2.50 3.82 -10.52
C LEU A 109 3.20 3.98 -9.17
N LEU A 110 3.41 5.23 -8.79
CA LEU A 110 3.91 5.62 -7.48
C LEU A 110 2.99 6.70 -6.93
N ALA A 111 2.32 6.40 -5.82
CA ALA A 111 1.36 7.28 -5.18
C ALA A 111 1.84 7.59 -3.76
N ARG A 112 1.82 8.86 -3.35
CA ARG A 112 2.32 9.27 -2.03
C ARG A 112 1.44 10.32 -1.36
N VAL A 113 1.27 10.15 -0.06
CA VAL A 113 0.71 11.15 0.86
C VAL A 113 1.72 11.35 1.99
N LYS A 114 1.94 12.61 2.40
CA LYS A 114 2.86 12.98 3.48
C LYS A 114 2.22 14.05 4.34
N LYS A 115 2.70 14.24 5.56
CA LYS A 115 2.27 15.33 6.44
C LYS A 115 0.81 15.25 6.90
N GLY A 116 0.26 14.02 6.96
CA GLY A 116 -1.12 13.76 7.41
C GLY A 116 -1.20 13.45 8.91
N SER A 117 -2.42 13.52 9.47
CA SER A 117 -2.70 12.94 10.79
C SER A 117 -2.69 11.42 10.74
N VAL A 118 -2.66 10.77 11.90
CA VAL A 118 -2.71 9.30 11.99
C VAL A 118 -4.02 8.81 11.38
N GLU A 119 -5.16 9.33 11.84
CA GLU A 119 -6.51 8.95 11.41
C GLU A 119 -6.68 9.12 9.89
N TYR A 120 -6.21 10.25 9.37
CA TYR A 120 -6.26 10.54 7.94
C TYR A 120 -5.43 9.56 7.11
N LEU A 121 -4.22 9.20 7.57
CA LEU A 121 -3.35 8.27 6.86
C LEU A 121 -3.79 6.81 7.02
N GLU A 122 -4.45 6.46 8.12
CA GLU A 122 -5.09 5.15 8.32
C GLU A 122 -6.21 4.92 7.31
N GLN A 123 -7.08 5.91 7.08
CA GLN A 123 -8.07 5.83 5.99
C GLN A 123 -7.40 5.60 4.62
N ARG A 124 -6.25 6.25 4.36
CA ARG A 124 -5.48 6.02 3.13
C ARG A 124 -4.90 4.61 3.07
N LEU A 125 -4.44 4.05 4.18
CA LEU A 125 -4.00 2.66 4.25
C LEU A 125 -5.14 1.68 3.96
N GLN A 126 -6.34 1.94 4.46
CA GLN A 126 -7.53 1.12 4.18
C GLN A 126 -7.88 1.13 2.69
N ILE A 127 -7.88 2.31 2.05
CA ILE A 127 -8.07 2.46 0.60
C ILE A 127 -7.05 1.61 -0.17
N LEU A 128 -5.77 1.70 0.20
CA LEU A 128 -4.71 0.93 -0.45
C LEU A 128 -4.87 -0.58 -0.22
N GLY A 129 -5.31 -1.00 0.96
CA GLY A 129 -5.62 -2.40 1.27
C GLY A 129 -6.75 -2.93 0.38
N TYR A 130 -7.86 -2.20 0.31
CA TYR A 130 -8.99 -2.51 -0.57
C TYR A 130 -8.53 -2.62 -2.04
N LEU A 131 -7.88 -1.60 -2.58
CA LEU A 131 -7.44 -1.62 -3.98
C LEU A 131 -6.44 -2.75 -4.26
N THR A 132 -5.58 -3.08 -3.30
CA THR A 132 -4.64 -4.20 -3.42
C THR A 132 -5.38 -5.52 -3.53
N LEU A 133 -6.38 -5.78 -2.68
CA LEU A 133 -7.19 -7.00 -2.74
C LEU A 133 -7.97 -7.12 -4.06
N HIS A 134 -8.46 -5.99 -4.57
CA HIS A 134 -9.28 -5.93 -5.78
C HIS A 134 -8.47 -5.80 -7.07
N ALA A 135 -7.15 -5.63 -7.01
CA ALA A 135 -6.29 -5.48 -8.18
C ALA A 135 -6.34 -6.68 -9.16
N ARG A 136 -6.67 -7.88 -8.66
CA ARG A 136 -6.88 -9.08 -9.51
C ARG A 136 -8.12 -8.98 -10.38
N GLN A 137 -9.18 -8.32 -9.92
CA GLN A 137 -10.42 -8.13 -10.69
C GLN A 137 -10.15 -7.31 -11.97
N LEU A 138 -9.12 -6.46 -11.93
CA LEU A 138 -8.69 -5.65 -13.07
C LEU A 138 -8.00 -6.46 -14.19
N ASP A 139 -7.51 -7.68 -13.92
CA ASP A 139 -6.91 -8.52 -14.97
C ASP A 139 -7.95 -9.09 -15.93
N MET A 140 -9.16 -9.34 -15.43
CA MET A 140 -10.16 -10.12 -16.15
C MET A 140 -10.96 -9.30 -17.16
N VAL A 141 -11.08 -7.98 -16.96
CA VAL A 141 -12.11 -7.17 -17.65
C VAL A 141 -11.56 -6.05 -18.54
N MET A 142 -10.24 -5.83 -18.55
CA MET A 142 -9.63 -4.78 -19.39
C MET A 142 -9.60 -5.06 -20.91
N SER A 143 -10.23 -6.15 -21.36
CA SER A 143 -10.49 -6.41 -22.78
C SER A 143 -11.84 -5.85 -23.26
N GLN A 144 -12.71 -5.39 -22.36
CA GLN A 144 -14.05 -4.91 -22.70
C GLN A 144 -14.11 -3.38 -22.77
N PRO A 145 -14.63 -2.80 -23.86
CA PRO A 145 -14.93 -1.36 -23.92
C PRO A 145 -15.86 -0.93 -22.77
N GLY A 146 -15.57 0.20 -22.13
CA GLY A 146 -16.39 0.75 -21.03
C GLY A 146 -16.15 0.15 -19.64
N ALA A 147 -15.42 -0.97 -19.53
CA ALA A 147 -15.17 -1.61 -18.23
C ALA A 147 -14.40 -0.71 -17.24
N VAL A 148 -13.48 0.12 -17.74
CA VAL A 148 -12.64 0.98 -16.88
C VAL A 148 -13.49 1.92 -16.03
N GLU A 149 -14.51 2.54 -16.62
CA GLU A 149 -15.36 3.51 -15.92
C GLU A 149 -16.28 2.81 -14.93
N LEU A 150 -16.86 1.67 -15.32
CA LEU A 150 -17.68 0.85 -14.43
C LEU A 150 -16.89 0.39 -13.18
N TYR A 151 -15.62 -0.01 -13.34
CA TYR A 151 -14.77 -0.37 -12.21
C TYR A 151 -14.35 0.83 -11.37
N ARG A 152 -14.11 1.98 -12.01
CA ARG A 152 -13.83 3.23 -11.29
C ARG A 152 -14.98 3.57 -10.35
N GLU A 153 -16.19 3.65 -10.87
CA GLU A 153 -17.39 3.98 -10.10
C GLU A 153 -17.65 2.94 -9.01
N LYS A 154 -17.52 1.65 -9.34
CA LYS A 154 -17.66 0.56 -8.37
C LYS A 154 -16.69 0.73 -7.20
N PHE A 155 -15.40 0.91 -7.47
CA PHE A 155 -14.39 1.00 -6.43
C PHE A 155 -14.55 2.26 -5.58
N LEU A 156 -14.87 3.40 -6.20
CA LEU A 156 -15.13 4.63 -5.45
C LEU A 156 -16.30 4.46 -4.48
N ARG A 157 -17.41 3.87 -4.93
CA ARG A 157 -18.57 3.62 -4.08
C ARG A 157 -18.24 2.64 -2.94
N GLU A 158 -17.60 1.51 -3.24
CA GLU A 158 -17.24 0.52 -2.22
C GLU A 158 -16.22 1.07 -1.20
N ILE A 159 -15.30 1.94 -1.63
CA ILE A 159 -14.39 2.64 -0.73
C ILE A 159 -15.17 3.61 0.17
N GLU A 160 -16.06 4.43 -0.38
CA GLU A 160 -16.88 5.37 0.39
C GLU A 160 -17.75 4.64 1.43
N GLU A 161 -18.40 3.54 1.03
CA GLU A 161 -19.18 2.69 1.94
C GLU A 161 -18.32 2.07 3.05
N MET A 162 -17.11 1.62 2.71
CA MET A 162 -16.18 1.04 3.67
C MET A 162 -15.72 2.08 4.70
N LEU A 163 -15.35 3.29 4.26
CA LEU A 163 -14.90 4.36 5.15
C LEU A 163 -16.04 4.85 6.05
N GLY A 164 -17.26 4.99 5.52
CA GLY A 164 -18.43 5.42 6.31
C GLY A 164 -18.86 4.42 7.39
N LYS A 165 -18.69 3.10 7.18
CA LYS A 165 -18.97 2.09 8.21
C LYS A 165 -18.02 2.20 9.40
N ILE A 166 -16.77 2.57 9.15
CA ILE A 166 -15.75 2.64 10.20
C ILE A 166 -16.01 3.85 11.10
N GLU A 167 -16.41 4.98 10.52
CA GLU A 167 -16.82 6.16 11.30
C GLU A 167 -17.96 5.81 12.27
N SER A 168 -18.98 5.08 11.81
CA SER A 168 -20.06 4.60 12.71
C SER A 168 -19.63 3.56 13.74
N THR A 169 -18.60 2.74 13.46
CA THR A 169 -18.15 1.73 14.43
C THR A 169 -17.26 2.33 15.52
N CYS A 170 -16.48 3.38 15.21
CA CYS A 170 -15.68 4.09 16.20
C CYS A 170 -16.56 4.92 17.15
N GLU A 171 -17.64 5.54 16.64
CA GLU A 171 -18.62 6.25 17.47
C GLU A 171 -19.33 5.31 18.47
N GLU A 172 -19.69 4.09 18.06
CA GLU A 172 -20.33 3.11 18.95
C GLU A 172 -19.39 2.58 20.07
N VAL A 173 -18.08 2.53 19.85
CA VAL A 173 -17.10 2.06 20.86
C VAL A 173 -16.80 3.15 21.89
N ASP A 174 -16.74 4.42 21.48
CA ASP A 174 -16.55 5.55 22.39
C ASP A 174 -17.76 5.72 23.34
N ASP A 175 -18.98 5.43 22.86
CA ASP A 175 -20.22 5.46 23.67
C ASP A 175 -20.33 4.30 24.69
N GLU A 176 -19.66 3.17 24.44
CA GLU A 176 -19.60 2.02 25.37
C GLU A 176 -18.52 2.20 26.46
N GLU A 177 -17.37 2.81 26.17
CA GLU A 177 -16.33 3.09 27.18
C GLU A 177 -16.73 4.17 28.20
N GLU A 178 -17.65 5.09 27.87
CA GLU A 178 -18.17 6.08 28.84
C GLU A 178 -19.20 5.51 29.83
N GLN A 179 -19.74 4.30 29.60
CA GLN A 179 -20.78 3.71 30.46
C GLN A 179 -20.27 2.75 31.55
N GLU A 180 -18.98 2.39 31.56
CA GLU A 180 -18.44 1.36 32.48
C GLU A 180 -17.74 1.86 33.75
N ASN A 181 -17.85 3.15 34.11
CA ASN A 181 -17.40 3.64 35.42
C ASN A 181 -18.54 4.23 36.28
N PRO A 182 -19.34 3.40 36.97
CA PRO A 182 -20.07 3.88 38.11
C PRO A 182 -19.08 4.01 39.27
N VAL A 183 -18.78 5.25 39.62
CA VAL A 183 -18.08 5.62 40.86
C VAL A 183 -18.82 4.98 42.04
N GLY A 184 -18.12 4.12 42.78
CA GLY A 184 -18.53 3.56 44.07
C GLY A 184 -17.34 3.38 44.97
#